data_AF-A0A7S2SFR9-F1
#
_entry.id   AF-A0A7S2SFR9-F1
#
_cell.length_a   1.000
_cell.length_b   1.000
_cell.length_c   1.000
_cell.angle_alpha   90.00
_cell.angle_beta   90.00
_cell.angle_gamma   90.00
#
_symmetry.space_group_name_H-M   'P 1'
#
loop_
_entity.id
_entity.type
_entity.pdbx_description
1 polymer ?
#
loop_
_entity_poly.entity_id
_entity_poly.type
_entity_poly.pdbx_seq_one_letter_code
_entity_poly.pdbx_strand_id
1 'polypeptide(L)'
;GKGAVVKRLTQAVYWYRRAADNGHSNAACNLGVCYYYGQGVSRNEHTAAHFFRVAAKQGHAKAQCNLGVCYKKGRGVEKDSRKAKFWYQQSAEQGDADATAALARLLVKARHPQASSSRGGSVGEG
;
A
#
# COMPACT_ATOMS: atom_id res chain seq x y z
N GLY A 1 18.77 2.70 24.55
CA GLY A 1 19.41 3.55 23.52
C GLY A 1 18.95 3.18 22.12
N LYS A 2 19.15 4.06 21.13
CA LYS A 2 18.72 3.89 19.72
C LYS A 2 19.18 2.57 19.10
N GLY A 3 20.39 2.09 19.41
CA GLY A 3 20.91 0.80 18.91
C GLY A 3 20.12 -0.44 19.34
N ALA A 4 19.56 -0.45 20.55
CA ALA A 4 18.73 -1.57 21.03
C ALA A 4 17.39 -1.67 20.29
N VAL A 5 16.82 -0.52 19.89
CA VAL A 5 15.58 -0.46 19.10
C VAL A 5 15.82 -0.99 17.69
N VAL A 6 16.91 -0.57 17.04
CA VAL A 6 17.30 -1.06 15.70
C VAL A 6 17.48 -2.58 15.72
N LYS A 7 18.22 -3.12 16.69
CA LYS A 7 18.43 -4.57 16.83
C LYS A 7 17.11 -5.35 16.97
N ARG A 8 16.15 -4.85 17.76
CA ARG A 8 14.83 -5.48 17.91
C ARG A 8 14.03 -5.46 16.61
N LEU A 9 14.05 -4.36 15.88
CA LEU A 9 13.34 -4.24 14.61
C LEU A 9 13.92 -5.20 13.55
N THR A 10 15.24 -5.34 13.47
CA THR A 10 15.88 -6.31 12.56
C THR A 10 15.53 -7.75 12.93
N GLN A 11 15.46 -8.08 14.23
CA GLN A 11 15.02 -9.40 14.68
C GLN A 11 13.54 -9.65 14.37
N ALA A 12 12.67 -8.64 14.49
CA ALA A 12 11.26 -8.75 14.14
C ALA A 12 11.07 -9.05 12.65
N VAL A 13 11.81 -8.34 11.78
CA VAL A 13 11.81 -8.60 10.33
C VAL A 13 12.22 -10.05 10.04
N TYR A 14 13.28 -10.54 10.68
CA TYR A 14 13.73 -11.92 10.51
C TYR A 14 12.60 -12.93 10.81
N TRP A 15 11.89 -12.76 11.94
CA TRP A 15 10.80 -13.66 12.31
C TRP A 15 9.56 -13.48 11.44
N TYR A 16 9.22 -12.25 11.05
CA TYR A 16 8.12 -12.01 10.11
C TYR A 16 8.38 -12.67 8.76
N ARG A 17 9.64 -12.64 8.27
CA ARG A 17 10.02 -13.35 7.05
C ARG A 17 9.76 -14.84 7.17
N ARG A 18 10.32 -15.49 8.20
CA ARG A 18 10.12 -16.94 8.39
C ARG A 18 8.65 -17.30 8.50
N ALA A 19 7.86 -16.54 9.25
CA ALA A 19 6.43 -16.80 9.38
C ALA A 19 5.66 -16.55 8.05
N ALA A 20 6.00 -15.49 7.31
CA ALA A 20 5.41 -15.21 6.00
C ALA A 20 5.71 -16.32 4.99
N ASP A 21 6.94 -16.85 4.99
CA ASP A 21 7.37 -17.96 4.13
C ASP A 21 6.65 -19.27 4.49
N ASN A 22 6.15 -19.41 5.73
CA ASN A 22 5.27 -20.50 6.19
C ASN A 22 3.77 -20.18 6.02
N GLY A 23 3.43 -19.13 5.25
CA GLY A 23 2.04 -18.82 4.94
C GLY A 23 1.27 -18.02 6.00
N HIS A 24 1.93 -17.43 7.00
CA HIS A 24 1.24 -16.56 7.95
C HIS A 24 0.96 -15.17 7.36
N SER A 25 -0.29 -14.91 6.96
CA SER A 25 -0.72 -13.64 6.35
C SER A 25 -0.46 -12.41 7.22
N ASN A 26 -0.66 -12.49 8.53
CA ASN A 26 -0.35 -11.41 9.49
C ASN A 26 1.14 -11.03 9.43
N ALA A 27 2.03 -12.03 9.37
CA ALA A 27 3.46 -11.82 9.30
C ALA A 27 3.87 -11.23 7.95
N ALA A 28 3.29 -11.71 6.85
CA ALA A 28 3.48 -11.12 5.53
C ALA A 28 3.03 -9.64 5.51
N CYS A 29 1.87 -9.32 6.10
CA CYS A 29 1.41 -7.92 6.19
C CYS A 29 2.41 -7.05 6.97
N ASN A 30 2.86 -7.51 8.15
CA ASN A 30 3.81 -6.77 8.98
C ASN A 30 5.17 -6.59 8.29
N LEU A 31 5.65 -7.62 7.58
CA LEU A 31 6.87 -7.52 6.80
C LEU A 31 6.73 -6.51 5.66
N GLY A 32 5.57 -6.46 5.01
CA GLY A 32 5.24 -5.42 4.03
C GLY A 32 5.34 -4.01 4.63
N VAL A 33 4.81 -3.80 5.85
CA VAL A 33 4.93 -2.53 6.59
C VAL A 33 6.39 -2.19 6.88
N CYS A 34 7.19 -3.17 7.33
CA CYS A 34 8.62 -2.98 7.59
C CYS A 34 9.35 -2.47 6.35
N TYR A 35 9.15 -3.09 5.18
CA TYR A 35 9.75 -2.62 3.93
C TYR A 35 9.18 -1.28 3.45
N TYR A 36 7.90 -1.00 3.69
CA TYR A 36 7.29 0.26 3.25
C TYR A 36 7.87 1.47 3.99
N TYR A 37 8.11 1.34 5.29
CA TYR A 37 8.63 2.42 6.14
C TYR A 37 10.12 2.33 6.44
N GLY A 38 10.80 1.25 6.05
CA GLY A 38 12.21 1.02 6.39
C GLY A 38 12.43 0.70 7.88
N GLN A 39 11.50 -0.02 8.51
CA GLN A 39 11.60 -0.39 9.92
C GLN A 39 12.35 -1.71 10.07
N GLY A 40 13.59 -1.64 10.57
CA GLY A 40 14.45 -2.82 10.77
C GLY A 40 15.06 -3.40 9.49
N VAL A 41 14.71 -2.83 8.33
CA VAL A 41 15.23 -3.11 6.98
C VAL A 41 15.31 -1.82 6.18
N SER A 42 16.12 -1.80 5.12
CA SER A 42 16.07 -0.72 4.15
C SER A 42 14.70 -0.65 3.48
N ARG A 43 14.17 0.57 3.32
CA ARG A 43 12.90 0.81 2.67
C ARG A 43 12.94 0.28 1.23
N ASN A 44 11.93 -0.51 0.86
CA ASN A 44 11.75 -1.03 -0.49
C ASN A 44 10.27 -1.21 -0.79
N GLU A 45 9.69 -0.29 -1.57
CA GLU A 45 8.25 -0.31 -1.85
C GLU A 45 7.83 -1.48 -2.74
N HIS A 46 8.71 -1.97 -3.64
CA HIS A 46 8.43 -3.15 -4.46
C HIS A 46 8.29 -4.40 -3.59
N THR A 47 9.22 -4.60 -2.67
CA THR A 47 9.15 -5.71 -1.70
C THR A 47 7.95 -5.57 -0.76
N ALA A 48 7.64 -4.34 -0.34
CA ALA A 48 6.44 -4.09 0.47
C ALA A 48 5.15 -4.50 -0.27
N ALA A 49 4.99 -4.06 -1.51
CA ALA A 49 3.81 -4.39 -2.32
C ALA A 49 3.71 -5.89 -2.62
N HIS A 50 4.84 -6.58 -2.80
CA HIS A 50 4.88 -8.03 -2.90
C HIS A 50 4.28 -8.70 -1.65
N PHE A 51 4.75 -8.32 -0.46
CA PHE A 51 4.26 -8.90 0.79
C PHE A 51 2.81 -8.56 1.12
N PHE A 52 2.39 -7.33 0.86
CA PHE A 52 0.98 -6.98 0.93
C PHE A 52 0.14 -7.85 -0.01
N ARG A 53 0.62 -8.15 -1.22
CA ARG A 53 -0.08 -9.06 -2.14
C ARG A 53 -0.14 -10.49 -1.64
N VAL A 54 0.92 -11.01 -1.04
CA VAL A 54 0.90 -12.35 -0.42
C VAL A 54 -0.18 -12.43 0.67
N ALA A 55 -0.20 -11.47 1.60
CA ALA A 55 -1.20 -11.44 2.68
C ALA A 55 -2.62 -11.16 2.16
N ALA A 56 -2.77 -10.25 1.19
CA ALA A 56 -4.05 -9.86 0.61
C ALA A 56 -4.75 -11.02 -0.12
N LYS A 57 -3.98 -11.85 -0.83
CA LYS A 57 -4.48 -13.07 -1.48
C LYS A 57 -4.98 -14.13 -0.49
N GLN A 58 -4.52 -14.07 0.77
CA GLN A 58 -4.99 -14.91 1.86
C GLN A 58 -6.16 -14.28 2.64
N GLY A 59 -6.76 -13.21 2.13
CA GLY A 59 -7.91 -12.56 2.75
C GLY A 59 -7.57 -11.51 3.82
N HIS A 60 -6.29 -11.23 4.11
CA HIS A 60 -5.95 -10.32 5.21
C HIS A 60 -6.36 -8.86 4.91
N ALA A 61 -7.44 -8.38 5.54
CA ALA A 61 -8.08 -7.09 5.26
C ALA A 61 -7.10 -5.91 5.20
N LYS A 62 -6.32 -5.66 6.27
CA LYS A 62 -5.36 -4.54 6.27
C LYS A 62 -4.31 -4.63 5.15
N ALA A 63 -3.96 -5.84 4.72
CA ALA A 63 -3.01 -6.01 3.62
C ALA A 63 -3.65 -5.70 2.27
N GLN A 64 -4.94 -6.04 2.10
CA GLN A 64 -5.73 -5.63 0.95
C GLN A 64 -5.83 -4.10 0.90
N CYS A 65 -6.15 -3.43 2.01
CA CYS A 65 -6.15 -1.97 2.10
C CYS A 65 -4.79 -1.36 1.71
N ASN A 66 -3.68 -1.86 2.28
CA ASN A 66 -2.33 -1.40 1.96
C ASN A 66 -1.94 -1.64 0.49
N LEU A 67 -2.32 -2.77 -0.09
CA LEU A 67 -2.10 -3.04 -1.52
C LEU A 67 -2.94 -2.10 -2.40
N GLY A 68 -4.16 -1.77 -1.97
CA GLY A 68 -4.98 -0.74 -2.59
C GLY A 68 -4.27 0.63 -2.59
N VAL A 69 -3.61 0.99 -1.49
CA VAL A 69 -2.79 2.22 -1.41
C VAL A 69 -1.60 2.15 -2.37
N CYS A 70 -0.90 1.01 -2.45
CA CYS A 70 0.20 0.81 -3.40
C CYS A 70 -0.24 1.07 -4.84
N TYR A 71 -1.34 0.46 -5.30
CA TYR A 71 -1.86 0.68 -6.65
C TYR A 71 -2.39 2.11 -6.86
N LYS A 72 -3.06 2.71 -5.87
CA LYS A 72 -3.55 4.09 -5.97
C LYS A 72 -2.42 5.09 -6.18
N LYS A 73 -1.30 4.88 -5.50
CA LYS A 73 -0.16 5.82 -5.47
C LYS A 73 0.98 5.43 -6.41
N GLY A 74 0.96 4.23 -6.99
CA GLY A 74 2.09 3.70 -7.78
C GLY A 74 3.31 3.36 -6.94
N ARG A 75 3.13 2.88 -5.70
CA ARG A 75 4.23 2.57 -4.77
C ARG A 75 4.61 1.10 -4.86
N GLY A 76 5.76 0.82 -5.46
CA GLY A 76 6.25 -0.54 -5.68
C GLY A 76 5.49 -1.36 -6.73
N VAL A 77 4.46 -0.76 -7.34
CA VAL A 77 3.64 -1.31 -8.43
C VAL A 77 3.27 -0.16 -9.36
N GLU A 78 2.97 -0.46 -10.61
CA GLU A 78 2.38 0.52 -11.51
C GLU A 78 1.05 1.04 -10.94
N LYS A 79 0.81 2.34 -11.11
CA LYS A 79 -0.40 3.00 -10.63
C LYS A 79 -1.61 2.49 -11.40
N ASP A 80 -2.59 1.93 -10.68
CA ASP A 80 -3.79 1.35 -11.27
C ASP A 80 -5.01 1.59 -10.36
N SER A 81 -5.86 2.55 -10.75
CA SER A 81 -7.05 2.89 -9.98
C SER A 81 -8.09 1.76 -9.92
N ARG A 82 -8.14 0.87 -10.92
CA ARG A 82 -9.09 -0.25 -10.95
C ARG A 82 -8.65 -1.32 -9.96
N LYS A 83 -7.36 -1.69 -9.96
CA LYS A 83 -6.81 -2.61 -8.95
C LYS A 83 -6.86 -2.02 -7.54
N ALA A 84 -6.64 -0.71 -7.39
CA ALA A 84 -6.80 -0.05 -6.10
C ALA A 84 -8.24 -0.19 -5.56
N LYS A 85 -9.24 0.11 -6.41
CA LYS A 85 -10.65 -0.04 -6.06
C LYS A 85 -10.97 -1.48 -5.67
N PHE A 86 -10.53 -2.46 -6.46
CA PHE A 86 -10.75 -3.88 -6.19
C PHE A 86 -10.27 -4.26 -4.77
N TRP A 87 -9.01 -3.96 -4.43
CA TRP A 87 -8.48 -4.33 -3.12
C TRP A 87 -9.12 -3.55 -1.95
N TYR A 88 -9.50 -2.29 -2.16
CA TYR A 88 -10.28 -1.56 -1.15
C TYR A 88 -11.65 -2.18 -0.91
N GLN A 89 -12.35 -2.64 -1.96
CA GLN A 89 -13.65 -3.31 -1.80
C GLN A 89 -13.52 -4.59 -0.97
N GLN A 90 -12.55 -5.46 -1.30
CA GLN A 90 -12.30 -6.70 -0.56
C GLN A 90 -11.98 -6.44 0.93
N SER A 91 -11.25 -5.36 1.22
CA SER A 91 -10.95 -4.97 2.60
C SER A 91 -12.17 -4.37 3.32
N ALA A 92 -12.97 -3.56 2.63
CA ALA A 92 -14.16 -2.92 3.18
C ALA A 92 -15.28 -3.93 3.49
N GLU A 93 -15.43 -4.97 2.65
CA GLU A 93 -16.35 -6.10 2.89
C GLU A 93 -16.05 -6.84 4.21
N GLN A 94 -14.82 -6.71 4.71
CA GLN A 94 -14.39 -7.26 6.00
C GLN A 94 -14.43 -6.26 7.16
N GLY A 95 -15.02 -5.08 6.95
CA GLY A 95 -15.20 -4.05 7.98
C GLY A 95 -14.00 -3.11 8.18
N ASP A 96 -13.02 -3.07 7.26
CA ASP A 96 -11.92 -2.11 7.34
C ASP A 96 -12.41 -0.69 7.02
N ALA A 97 -12.42 0.17 8.04
CA ALA A 97 -12.90 1.55 7.93
C ALA A 97 -12.00 2.42 7.03
N ASP A 98 -10.68 2.18 7.03
CA ASP A 98 -9.74 2.92 6.19
C ASP A 98 -9.99 2.62 4.71
N ALA A 99 -10.26 1.35 4.39
CA ALA A 99 -10.62 0.91 3.06
C ALA A 99 -11.96 1.50 2.60
N THR A 100 -12.97 1.50 3.48
CA THR A 100 -14.27 2.13 3.20
C THR A 100 -14.11 3.62 2.87
N ALA A 101 -13.36 4.34 3.71
CA ALA A 101 -13.07 5.76 3.47
C ALA A 101 -12.24 5.99 2.19
N ALA A 102 -11.28 5.10 1.89
CA ALA A 102 -10.48 5.18 0.68
C ALA A 102 -11.33 4.95 -0.59
N LEU A 103 -12.26 4.00 -0.55
CA LEU A 103 -13.19 3.70 -1.61
C LEU A 103 -14.13 4.89 -1.87
N ALA A 104 -14.72 5.47 -0.82
CA ALA A 104 -15.56 6.66 -0.93
C ALA A 104 -14.82 7.82 -1.63
N ARG A 105 -13.58 8.11 -1.21
CA ARG A 105 -12.73 9.14 -1.85
C ARG A 105 -12.44 8.83 -3.32
N LEU A 106 -12.24 7.56 -3.67
CA LEU A 106 -11.97 7.13 -5.05
C LEU A 106 -13.21 7.34 -5.94
N LEU A 107 -14.40 7.02 -5.43
CA LEU A 107 -15.66 7.20 -6.14
C LEU A 107 -16.01 8.68 -6.34
N VAL A 108 -15.83 9.52 -5.31
CA VAL A 108 -16.03 10.98 -5.45
C VAL A 108 -15.10 11.56 -6.51
N LYS A 109 -13.82 11.19 -6.51
CA LYS A 109 -12.86 11.65 -7.52
C LYS A 109 -13.23 11.21 -8.94
N ALA A 110 -13.78 10.02 -9.11
CA ALA A 110 -14.24 9.55 -10.41
C ALA A 110 -15.45 10.33 -10.95
N ARG A 111 -16.29 10.87 -10.06
CA ARG A 111 -17.46 11.70 -10.42
C ARG A 111 -17.10 13.16 -10.72
N HIS A 112 -15.95 13.63 -10.24
CA HIS A 112 -15.43 14.97 -10.50
C HIS A 112 -13.97 14.91 -10.96
N PRO A 113 -13.70 14.37 -12.16
CA PRO A 113 -12.36 14.40 -12.73
C PRO A 113 -12.05 15.86 -13.08
N GLN A 114 -11.39 16.59 -12.19
CA GLN A 114 -10.88 17.93 -12.52
C GLN A 114 -10.01 17.79 -13.77
N ALA A 115 -10.46 18.38 -14.87
CA ALA A 115 -9.71 18.48 -16.11
C ALA A 115 -8.39 19.17 -15.77
N SER A 116 -7.28 18.49 -16.01
CA SER A 116 -5.98 19.16 -16.05
C SER A 116 -5.99 20.02 -17.30
N SER A 117 -6.48 21.25 -17.15
CA SER A 117 -6.32 22.30 -18.15
C SER A 117 -4.83 22.51 -18.33
N SER A 118 -4.34 22.01 -19.45
CA SER A 118 -3.15 22.51 -20.12
C SER A 118 -3.25 24.03 -20.17
N ARG A 119 -2.41 24.73 -19.41
CA ARG A 119 -2.05 26.11 -19.76
C ARG A 119 -1.32 26.01 -21.10
N GLY A 120 -2.11 26.14 -22.17
CA GLY A 120 -1.61 26.48 -23.49
C GLY A 120 -0.76 27.73 -23.36
N GLY A 121 0.40 27.69 -24.02
CA GLY A 121 1.27 28.85 -24.14
C GLY A 121 0.47 30.03 -24.69
N SER A 122 0.51 31.15 -23.98
CA SER A 122 0.20 32.43 -24.59
C SER A 122 1.35 32.75 -25.53
N VAL A 123 1.00 32.66 -26.82
CA VAL A 123 1.67 33.28 -27.95
C VAL A 123 1.91 34.76 -27.63
N GLY A 124 3.09 35.26 -27.98
CA GLY A 124 3.38 36.68 -27.86
C GLY A 124 2.55 37.51 -28.83
N GLU A 125 2.38 38.78 -28.48
CA GLU A 125 2.14 39.90 -29.40
C GLU A 125 2.24 41.21 -28.60
N GLY A 126 2.99 42.18 -29.13
CA GLY A 126 3.11 43.55 -28.63
C GLY A 126 4.53 43.98 -28.31
#